data_AF-A0A401IMB8-F1
#
_entry.id   AF-A0A401IMB8-F1
#
_cell.length_a   1.000
_cell.length_b   1.000
_cell.length_c   1.000
_cell.angle_alpha   90.00
_cell.angle_beta   90.00
_cell.angle_gamma   90.00
#
_symmetry.space_group_name_H-M   'P 1'
#
loop_
_entity.id
_entity.type
_entity.pdbx_description
1 polymer ?
#
loop_
_entity_poly.entity_id
_entity_poly.type
_entity_poly.pdbx_seq_one_letter_code
_entity_poly.pdbx_strand_id
1 'polypeptide(L)'
;MALLTLSLGTAIATQQVNAASDPFMDFFNKDCVPQAQKAGMTKAEAQQGCTCTVSTLRKKYSSPAFTGLLTKYRSGDANAKKTLTTYGQTCFEEILDNVLFDN
;
A
#
# COMPACT_ATOMS: atom_id res chain seq x y z
N MET A 1 -47.67 42.28 11.32
CA MET A 1 -46.23 42.31 10.97
C MET A 1 -45.76 40.87 10.88
N ALA A 2 -45.60 40.33 9.66
CA ALA A 2 -45.12 38.96 9.44
C ALA A 2 -43.71 39.06 8.87
N LEU A 3 -42.72 38.60 9.65
CA LEU A 3 -41.30 38.62 9.32
C LEU A 3 -40.97 37.39 8.46
N LEU A 4 -40.62 37.65 7.19
CA LEU A 4 -40.06 36.65 6.27
C LEU A 4 -38.59 36.44 6.61
N THR A 5 -38.26 35.35 7.31
CA THR A 5 -36.85 34.97 7.53
C THR A 5 -36.32 34.21 6.32
N LEU A 6 -35.55 34.92 5.50
CA LEU A 6 -34.64 34.35 4.50
C LEU A 6 -33.53 33.61 5.24
N SER A 7 -33.67 32.30 5.44
CA SER A 7 -32.54 31.46 5.85
C SER A 7 -31.70 31.14 4.62
N LEU A 8 -30.55 31.81 4.52
CA LEU A 8 -29.49 31.53 3.57
C LEU A 8 -29.15 30.04 3.60
N GLY A 9 -29.39 29.36 2.48
CA GLY A 9 -28.92 27.98 2.29
C GLY A 9 -27.40 27.98 2.20
N THR A 10 -26.73 27.64 3.29
CA THR A 10 -25.36 27.14 3.22
C THR A 10 -25.40 25.77 2.55
N ALA A 11 -25.07 25.73 1.25
CA ALA A 11 -24.73 24.49 0.58
C ALA A 11 -23.47 23.93 1.28
N ILE A 12 -23.67 23.01 2.21
CA ILE A 12 -22.59 22.17 2.71
C ILE A 12 -22.23 21.31 1.50
N ALA A 13 -21.16 21.68 0.81
CA ALA A 13 -20.49 20.77 -0.11
C ALA A 13 -20.04 19.58 0.74
N THR A 14 -20.85 18.52 0.75
CA THR A 14 -20.40 17.20 1.17
C THR A 14 -19.29 16.85 0.20
N GLN A 15 -18.06 17.15 0.58
CA GLN A 15 -16.90 16.50 0.01
C GLN A 15 -17.16 15.03 0.29
N GLN A 16 -17.68 14.31 -0.71
CA GLN A 16 -17.63 12.87 -0.73
C GLN A 16 -16.14 12.54 -0.69
N VAL A 17 -15.63 12.35 0.52
CA VAL A 17 -14.36 11.71 0.76
C VAL A 17 -14.55 10.28 0.31
N ASN A 18 -14.44 10.04 -1.00
CA ASN A 18 -14.04 8.73 -1.50
C ASN A 18 -12.77 8.44 -0.72
N ALA A 19 -12.83 7.54 0.26
CA ALA A 19 -11.68 7.14 1.03
C ALA A 19 -10.60 6.80 0.00
N ALA A 20 -9.56 7.64 -0.07
CA ALA A 20 -8.51 7.47 -1.06
C ALA A 20 -8.01 6.04 -0.87
N SER A 21 -8.08 5.24 -1.93
CA SER A 21 -7.69 3.83 -1.92
C SER A 21 -6.36 3.71 -1.19
N ASP A 22 -6.32 2.93 -0.10
CA ASP A 22 -5.13 2.78 0.73
C ASP A 22 -3.96 2.31 -0.16
N PRO A 23 -2.95 3.16 -0.42
CA PRO A 23 -1.93 2.85 -1.42
C PRO A 23 -1.09 1.65 -0.99
N PHE A 24 -0.97 1.39 0.32
CA PHE A 24 -0.26 0.23 0.83
C PHE A 24 -1.00 -1.07 0.54
N MET A 25 -2.33 -1.08 0.71
CA MET A 25 -3.14 -2.24 0.37
C MET A 25 -3.28 -2.41 -1.15
N ASP A 26 -3.27 -1.32 -1.91
CA ASP A 26 -3.21 -1.37 -3.37
C ASP A 26 -1.91 -2.05 -3.83
N PHE A 27 -0.76 -1.65 -3.28
CA PHE A 27 0.53 -2.30 -3.52
C PHE A 27 0.52 -3.78 -3.09
N PHE A 28 -0.01 -4.10 -1.90
CA PHE A 28 -0.12 -5.47 -1.40
C PHE A 28 -0.83 -6.39 -2.41
N ASN A 29 -2.02 -5.97 -2.83
CA ASN A 29 -2.93 -6.80 -3.63
C ASN A 29 -2.53 -6.86 -5.11
N LYS A 30 -2.01 -5.76 -5.68
CA LYS A 30 -1.77 -5.67 -7.13
C LYS A 30 -0.32 -5.94 -7.54
N ASP A 31 0.63 -5.69 -6.64
CA ASP A 31 2.05 -5.78 -6.96
C ASP A 31 2.73 -6.86 -6.13
N CYS A 32 2.73 -6.74 -4.80
CA CYS A 32 3.55 -7.59 -3.95
C CYS A 32 3.15 -9.08 -4.02
N VAL A 33 1.91 -9.41 -3.64
CA VAL A 33 1.48 -10.83 -3.57
C VAL A 33 1.53 -11.50 -4.95
N PRO A 34 1.00 -10.90 -6.03
CA PRO A 34 1.07 -11.53 -7.36
C PRO A 34 2.50 -11.74 -7.84
N GLN A 35 3.43 -10.82 -7.56
CA GLN A 35 4.83 -10.97 -7.98
C GLN A 35 5.55 -12.04 -7.16
N ALA A 36 5.32 -12.13 -5.85
CA ALA A 36 5.88 -13.18 -5.01
C ALA A 36 5.38 -14.57 -5.45
N GLN A 37 4.10 -14.70 -5.79
CA GLN A 37 3.56 -15.96 -6.34
C GLN A 37 4.16 -16.31 -7.70
N LYS A 38 4.37 -15.32 -8.59
CA LYS A 38 5.08 -15.53 -9.86
C LYS A 38 6.52 -15.97 -9.67
N ALA A 39 7.14 -15.60 -8.55
CA ALA A 39 8.49 -16.04 -8.18
C ALA A 39 8.51 -17.46 -7.55
N GLY A 40 7.36 -18.13 -7.44
CA GLY A 40 7.26 -19.52 -6.98
C GLY A 40 6.80 -19.70 -5.53
N MET A 41 6.52 -18.61 -4.81
CA MET A 41 6.01 -18.71 -3.44
C MET A 41 4.55 -19.18 -3.41
N THR A 42 4.20 -19.92 -2.35
CA THR A 42 2.81 -20.21 -2.06
C THR A 42 2.05 -18.93 -1.73
N LYS A 43 0.72 -18.97 -1.81
CA LYS A 43 -0.12 -17.82 -1.45
C LYS A 43 0.12 -17.38 0.01
N ALA A 44 0.31 -18.33 0.93
CA ALA A 44 0.52 -18.04 2.34
C ALA A 44 1.85 -17.32 2.58
N GLU A 45 2.94 -17.83 2.03
CA GLU A 45 4.28 -17.21 2.12
C GLU A 45 4.29 -15.82 1.47
N ALA A 46 3.69 -15.69 0.29
CA ALA A 46 3.55 -14.41 -0.40
C ALA A 46 2.78 -13.39 0.46
N GLN A 47 1.66 -13.79 1.06
CA GLN A 47 0.89 -12.91 1.95
C GLN A 47 1.67 -12.53 3.20
N GLN A 48 2.40 -13.46 3.81
CA GLN A 48 3.21 -13.18 5.01
C GLN A 48 4.32 -12.16 4.70
N GLY A 49 5.10 -12.37 3.63
CA GLY A 49 6.21 -11.47 3.30
C GLY A 49 5.73 -10.11 2.82
N CYS A 50 4.63 -10.07 2.08
CA CYS A 50 4.00 -8.80 1.71
C CYS A 50 3.38 -8.06 2.90
N THR A 51 2.91 -8.78 3.93
CA THR A 51 2.41 -8.16 5.16
C THR A 51 3.55 -7.50 5.93
N CYS A 52 4.68 -8.20 6.08
CA CYS A 52 5.90 -7.61 6.65
C CYS A 52 6.36 -6.39 5.84
N THR A 53 6.41 -6.51 4.52
CA THR A 53 6.87 -5.44 3.61
C THR A 53 6.00 -4.20 3.76
N VAL A 54 4.67 -4.36 3.70
CA VAL A 54 3.71 -3.26 3.85
C VAL A 54 3.77 -2.63 5.23
N SER A 55 3.89 -3.44 6.29
CA SER A 55 4.04 -2.93 7.66
C SER A 55 5.29 -2.06 7.80
N THR A 56 6.41 -2.49 7.22
CA THR A 56 7.66 -1.73 7.21
C THR A 56 7.54 -0.44 6.40
N LEU A 57 6.92 -0.49 5.22
CA LEU A 57 6.66 0.68 4.40
C LEU A 57 5.76 1.69 5.11
N ARG A 58 4.72 1.25 5.82
CA ARG A 58 3.82 2.13 6.61
C ARG A 58 4.55 2.85 7.74
N LYS A 59 5.55 2.22 8.34
CA LYS A 59 6.39 2.87 9.37
C LYS A 59 7.34 3.93 8.79
N LYS A 60 7.66 3.84 7.49
CA LYS A 60 8.65 4.70 6.83
C LYS A 60 8.05 5.82 5.99
N TYR A 61 6.89 5.58 5.37
CA TYR A 61 6.26 6.50 4.43
C TYR A 61 4.88 6.90 4.93
N SER A 62 4.54 8.17 4.75
CA SER A 62 3.14 8.61 4.78
C SER A 62 2.42 8.11 3.53
N SER A 63 1.08 8.00 3.57
CA SER A 63 0.31 7.56 2.40
C SER A 63 0.60 8.39 1.14
N PRO A 64 0.67 9.74 1.16
CA PRO A 64 1.00 10.52 -0.03
C PRO A 64 2.41 10.25 -0.57
N ALA A 65 3.41 10.13 0.31
CA ALA A 65 4.77 9.81 -0.08
C ALA A 65 4.86 8.41 -0.70
N PHE A 66 4.15 7.45 -0.13
CA PHE A 66 4.09 6.10 -0.65
C PHE A 66 3.37 6.03 -1.99
N THR A 67 2.27 6.77 -2.17
CA THR A 67 1.60 6.90 -3.48
C THR A 67 2.58 7.38 -4.55
N GLY A 68 3.36 8.42 -4.26
CA GLY A 68 4.37 8.92 -5.20
C GLY A 68 5.46 7.89 -5.54
N LEU A 69 5.92 7.12 -4.53
CA LEU A 69 6.85 6.02 -4.75
C LEU A 69 6.24 4.90 -5.61
N LEU A 70 5.00 4.52 -5.32
CA LEU A 70 4.26 3.47 -6.03
C LEU A 70 4.00 3.85 -7.49
N THR A 71 3.66 5.12 -7.76
CA THR A 71 3.53 5.64 -9.13
C THR A 71 4.85 5.49 -9.89
N LYS A 72 5.98 5.93 -9.31
CA LYS A 72 7.30 5.80 -9.94
C LYS A 72 7.66 4.33 -10.21
N TYR A 73 7.40 3.45 -9.24
CA TYR A 73 7.60 2.02 -9.39
C TYR A 73 6.82 1.46 -10.59
N ARG A 74 5.52 1.78 -10.71
CA ARG A 74 4.67 1.33 -11.81
C ARG A 74 5.04 1.95 -13.17
N SER A 75 5.67 3.12 -13.16
CA SER A 75 6.26 3.74 -14.35
C SER A 75 7.63 3.16 -14.74
N GLY A 76 8.15 2.18 -13.99
CA GLY A 76 9.42 1.52 -14.30
C GLY A 76 10.66 2.25 -13.78
N ASP A 77 10.52 3.19 -12.85
CA ASP A 77 11.67 3.88 -12.24
C ASP A 77 12.55 2.88 -11.49
N ALA A 78 13.83 2.83 -11.87
CA ALA A 78 14.79 1.86 -11.33
C ALA A 78 15.06 2.05 -9.83
N ASN A 79 15.04 3.29 -9.35
CA ASN A 79 15.28 3.60 -7.94
C ASN A 79 14.08 3.21 -7.08
N ALA A 80 12.86 3.47 -7.56
CA ALA A 80 11.62 3.05 -6.90
C ALA A 80 11.51 1.52 -6.85
N LYS A 81 11.84 0.84 -7.96
CA LYS A 81 11.92 -0.63 -8.00
C LYS A 81 12.93 -1.15 -7.00
N LYS A 82 14.16 -0.65 -7.01
CA LYS A 82 15.19 -1.05 -6.04
C LYS A 82 14.72 -0.84 -4.60
N THR A 83 14.13 0.32 -4.31
CA THR A 83 13.61 0.65 -2.97
C THR A 83 12.59 -0.38 -2.50
N LEU A 84 11.54 -0.63 -3.28
CA LEU A 84 10.49 -1.58 -2.89
C LEU A 84 11.01 -3.03 -2.82
N THR A 85 11.91 -3.42 -3.74
CA THR A 85 12.55 -4.74 -3.71
C THR A 85 13.40 -4.93 -2.45
N THR A 86 14.17 -3.92 -2.01
CA THR A 86 14.98 -4.02 -0.78
C THR A 86 14.11 -4.27 0.45
N TYR A 87 12.98 -3.55 0.60
CA TYR A 87 12.04 -3.80 1.69
C TYR A 87 11.40 -5.20 1.62
N GLY A 88 11.14 -5.68 0.40
CA GLY A 88 10.66 -7.05 0.18
C GLY A 88 11.70 -8.09 0.57
N GLN A 89 12.94 -7.96 0.10
CA GLN A 89 14.02 -8.93 0.33
C GLN A 89 14.24 -9.19 1.82
N THR A 90 14.39 -8.14 2.64
CA THR A 90 14.58 -8.34 4.09
C THR A 90 13.43 -9.12 4.73
N CYS A 91 12.19 -8.87 4.32
CA CYS A 91 11.01 -9.57 4.85
C CYS A 91 10.86 -11.00 4.31
N PHE A 92 11.28 -11.27 3.08
CA PHE A 92 11.18 -12.59 2.46
C PHE A 92 12.37 -13.49 2.78
N GLU A 93 13.55 -12.92 3.07
CA GLU A 93 14.71 -13.63 3.62
C GLU A 93 14.34 -14.27 4.97
N GLU A 94 13.69 -13.52 5.87
CA GLU A 94 13.23 -14.05 7.16
C GLU A 94 12.24 -15.21 6.99
N ILE A 95 11.37 -15.19 5.97
CA ILE A 95 10.43 -16.29 5.70
C ILE A 95 11.15 -17.51 5.17
N LEU A 96 12.08 -17.32 4.24
CA LEU A 96 12.86 -18.42 3.66
C LEU A 96 13.76 -19.07 4.70
N ASP A 97 14.36 -18.29 5.61
CA ASP A 97 15.14 -18.81 6.72
C ASP A 97 14.27 -19.67 7.66
N ASN A 98 13.08 -19.21 8.03
CA ASN A 98 12.16 -20.02 8.84
C ASN A 98 11.77 -21.33 8.11
N VAL A 99 11.53 -21.30 6.79
CA VAL A 99 11.19 -22.52 6.03
C VAL A 99 12.38 -23.50 5.92
N LEU A 100 13.59 -22.98 5.75
CA LEU A 100 14.79 -23.79 5.53
C LEU A 100 15.37 -24.37 6.83
N PHE A 101 15.19 -23.71 7.97
CA PHE A 101 15.81 -24.08 9.24
C PHE A 101 14.85 -24.61 10.32
N ASP A 102 13.52 -24.53 10.14
CA ASP A 102 12.53 -25.20 11.01
C ASP A 102 12.15 -26.64 10.51
N ASN A 103 13.07 -27.34 9.84
CA ASN A 103 12.96 -28.79 9.58
C ASN A 103 13.89 -29.60 10.47
#